data_AF-U6D889-F1
#
_entry.id   AF-U6D889-F1
#
_cell.length_a   1.000
_cell.length_b   1.000
_cell.length_c   1.000
_cell.angle_alpha   90.00
_cell.angle_beta   90.00
_cell.angle_gamma   90.00
#
_symmetry.space_group_name_H-M   'P 1'
#
loop_
_entity.id
_entity.type
_entity.pdbx_description
1 polymer ?
#
loop_
_entity_poly.entity_id
_entity_poly.type
_entity_poly.pdbx_seq_one_letter_code
_entity_poly.pdbx_strand_id
1 'polypeptide(L)'
;TTAEELEALITDPDEMRMQALLIRERILGPSHPDTSYYIRYRGAVYADSGNFERCIRLWKYALDMQQSNLEPLSPMTASSFLSFAELFSYVLQDRAAKGSLGTQIGFADLMGVLCKGVREVERALQVPKEPGDSAQFTKALAIILHLLYLLEKVECTAEQERLKHQTVYRLLKCAPRGKNGFTPLHMAVDKDTTNVGRYPVGRFPSLQVVKVLLDCGADPDSRDFDNNTPLHIAAQNNCPGVMNALIEAGAHMDAANAFKKTAYELLDEKLLARSAVQPFNYVSLQCLAARALDKNKIPYKGFIPEELEAFIELH
;
A
#
# COMPACT_ATOMS: atom_id res chain seq x y z
N THR A 1 30.33 -30.47 -15.51
CA THR A 1 29.66 -30.57 -16.80
C THR A 1 30.38 -31.59 -17.65
N THR A 2 29.71 -32.69 -17.98
CA THR A 2 30.22 -33.68 -18.95
C THR A 2 30.11 -33.11 -20.38
N ALA A 3 30.80 -33.70 -21.36
CA ALA A 3 30.73 -33.23 -22.75
C ALA A 3 29.30 -33.33 -23.34
N GLU A 4 28.57 -34.37 -22.96
CA GLU A 4 27.17 -34.61 -23.37
C GLU A 4 26.21 -33.56 -22.79
N GLU A 5 26.41 -33.14 -21.53
CA GLU A 5 25.64 -32.06 -20.91
C GLU A 5 25.87 -30.71 -21.62
N LEU A 6 27.07 -30.48 -22.17
CA LEU A 6 27.39 -29.25 -22.90
C LEU A 6 26.74 -29.23 -24.29
N GLU A 7 26.73 -30.36 -25.00
CA GLU A 7 26.03 -30.47 -26.29
C GLU A 7 24.51 -30.32 -26.13
N ALA A 8 23.92 -30.94 -25.11
CA ALA A 8 22.51 -30.76 -24.77
C ALA A 8 22.17 -29.30 -24.45
N LEU A 9 23.06 -28.60 -23.74
CA LEU A 9 22.89 -27.17 -23.46
C LEU A 9 22.87 -26.33 -24.73
N ILE A 10 23.76 -26.59 -25.69
CA ILE A 10 23.82 -25.85 -26.96
C ILE A 10 22.52 -25.99 -27.76
N THR A 11 21.82 -27.12 -27.62
CA THR A 11 20.56 -27.37 -28.31
C THR A 11 19.33 -26.73 -27.67
N ASP A 12 19.42 -26.26 -26.41
CA ASP A 12 18.33 -25.56 -25.72
C ASP A 12 18.68 -24.08 -25.43
N PRO A 13 18.21 -23.14 -26.28
CA PRO A 13 18.42 -21.71 -26.06
C PRO A 13 17.86 -21.18 -24.73
N ASP A 14 16.86 -21.85 -24.13
CA ASP A 14 16.29 -21.44 -22.84
C ASP A 14 17.31 -21.65 -21.73
N GLU A 15 17.85 -22.87 -21.65
CA GLU A 15 18.88 -23.29 -20.70
C GLU A 15 20.20 -22.54 -20.90
N MET A 16 20.64 -22.30 -22.13
CA MET A 16 21.83 -21.47 -22.38
C MET A 16 21.70 -20.07 -21.75
N ARG A 17 20.53 -19.45 -21.88
CA ARG A 17 20.27 -18.12 -21.29
C ARG A 17 20.22 -18.20 -19.76
N MET A 18 19.68 -19.27 -19.19
CA MET A 18 19.69 -19.49 -17.74
C MET A 18 21.12 -19.66 -17.21
N GLN A 19 21.98 -20.41 -17.89
CA GLN A 19 23.40 -20.52 -17.53
C GLN A 19 24.13 -19.19 -17.63
N ALA A 20 23.83 -18.37 -18.65
CA ALA A 20 24.41 -17.04 -18.77
C ALA A 20 24.04 -16.13 -17.57
N LEU A 21 22.83 -16.26 -17.02
CA LEU A 21 22.44 -15.54 -15.79
C LEU A 21 23.24 -16.00 -14.58
N LEU A 22 23.43 -17.31 -14.41
CA LEU A 22 24.24 -17.86 -13.31
C LEU A 22 25.70 -17.41 -13.39
N ILE A 23 26.29 -17.41 -14.59
CA ILE A 23 27.65 -16.92 -14.82
C ILE A 23 27.73 -15.43 -14.48
N ARG A 24 26.75 -14.63 -14.94
CA ARG A 24 26.70 -13.19 -14.64
C ARG A 24 26.63 -12.94 -13.14
N GLU A 25 25.77 -13.66 -12.42
CA GLU A 25 25.65 -13.54 -10.97
C GLU A 25 26.97 -13.88 -10.25
N ARG A 26 27.67 -14.94 -10.69
CA ARG A 26 28.97 -15.32 -10.11
C ARG A 26 30.06 -14.29 -10.35
N ILE A 27 30.06 -13.63 -11.51
CA ILE A 27 31.10 -12.66 -11.89
C ILE A 27 30.82 -11.29 -11.27
N LEU A 28 29.60 -10.78 -11.43
CA LEU A 28 29.24 -9.42 -11.00
C LEU A 28 28.81 -9.36 -9.54
N GLY A 29 28.35 -10.48 -8.98
CA GLY A 29 27.81 -10.55 -7.64
C GLY A 29 26.34 -10.08 -7.54
N PRO A 30 25.70 -10.34 -6.38
CA PRO A 30 24.27 -10.10 -6.17
C PRO A 30 23.88 -8.63 -5.97
N SER A 31 24.83 -7.77 -5.58
CA SER A 31 24.59 -6.33 -5.40
C SER A 31 24.68 -5.53 -6.71
N HIS A 32 25.23 -6.12 -7.78
CA HIS A 32 25.42 -5.41 -9.04
C HIS A 32 24.09 -5.19 -9.77
N PRO A 33 23.80 -3.97 -10.28
CA PRO A 33 22.54 -3.64 -10.93
C PRO A 33 22.15 -4.61 -12.06
N ASP A 34 23.10 -4.93 -12.94
CA ASP A 34 22.88 -5.81 -14.09
C ASP A 34 22.47 -7.23 -13.71
N THR A 35 22.95 -7.76 -12.58
CA THR A 35 22.61 -9.11 -12.15
C THR A 35 21.10 -9.23 -11.96
N SER A 36 20.52 -8.33 -11.16
CA SER A 36 19.08 -8.34 -10.91
C SER A 36 18.25 -7.89 -12.13
N TYR A 37 18.77 -6.95 -12.93
CA TYR A 37 18.11 -6.47 -14.13
C TYR A 37 17.90 -7.59 -15.16
N TYR A 38 18.93 -8.36 -15.48
CA TYR A 38 18.82 -9.39 -16.51
C TYR A 38 18.02 -10.62 -16.05
N ILE A 39 18.04 -10.96 -14.75
CA ILE A 39 17.13 -11.98 -14.19
C ILE A 39 15.68 -11.51 -14.35
N ARG A 40 15.39 -10.25 -14.03
CA ARG A 40 14.05 -9.68 -14.22
C ARG A 40 13.66 -9.61 -15.69
N TYR A 41 14.56 -9.18 -16.57
CA TYR A 41 14.32 -9.14 -18.00
C TYR A 41 13.95 -10.53 -18.54
N ARG A 42 14.66 -11.58 -18.09
CA ARG A 42 14.33 -12.96 -18.46
C ARG A 42 12.95 -13.37 -17.97
N GLY A 43 12.57 -12.97 -16.75
CA GLY A 43 11.21 -13.15 -16.25
C GLY A 43 10.16 -12.46 -17.14
N ALA A 44 10.42 -11.23 -17.58
CA ALA A 44 9.51 -10.51 -18.49
C ALA A 44 9.30 -11.27 -19.82
N VAL A 45 10.36 -11.84 -20.40
CA VAL A 45 10.26 -12.68 -21.60
C VAL A 45 9.37 -13.90 -21.38
N TYR A 46 9.40 -14.51 -20.18
CA TYR A 46 8.46 -15.58 -19.84
C TYR A 46 7.01 -15.08 -19.73
N ALA A 47 6.79 -13.90 -19.14
CA ALA A 47 5.46 -13.29 -19.07
C ALA A 47 4.90 -12.96 -20.46
N ASP A 48 5.71 -12.45 -21.39
CA ASP A 48 5.32 -12.20 -22.79
C ASP A 48 4.91 -13.50 -23.51
N SER A 49 5.49 -14.63 -23.10
CA SER A 49 5.15 -15.96 -23.60
C SER A 49 3.97 -16.61 -22.84
N GLY A 50 3.34 -15.89 -21.90
CA GLY A 50 2.25 -16.38 -21.06
C GLY A 50 2.66 -17.22 -19.85
N ASN A 51 3.96 -17.47 -19.65
CA ASN A 51 4.47 -18.26 -18.52
C ASN A 51 4.70 -17.36 -17.29
N PHE A 52 3.61 -16.95 -16.66
CA PHE A 52 3.65 -16.07 -15.49
C PHE A 52 4.31 -16.71 -14.27
N GLU A 53 4.19 -18.03 -14.10
CA GLU A 53 4.76 -18.74 -12.96
C GLU A 53 6.30 -18.66 -12.96
N ARG A 54 6.95 -18.93 -14.11
CA ARG A 54 8.41 -18.77 -14.23
C ARG A 54 8.84 -17.31 -14.07
N CYS A 55 8.06 -16.36 -14.61
CA CYS A 55 8.32 -14.93 -14.40
C CYS A 55 8.35 -14.57 -12.92
N ILE A 56 7.30 -14.92 -12.18
CA ILE A 56 7.17 -14.62 -10.75
C ILE A 56 8.29 -15.28 -9.95
N ARG A 57 8.65 -16.53 -10.26
CA ARG A 57 9.78 -17.22 -9.60
C ARG A 57 11.10 -16.46 -9.79
N LEU A 58 11.45 -16.08 -11.01
CA LEU A 58 12.68 -15.33 -11.28
C LEU A 58 12.67 -13.95 -10.64
N TRP A 59 11.53 -13.24 -10.71
CA TRP A 59 11.43 -11.92 -10.09
C TRP A 59 11.47 -12.00 -8.57
N LYS A 60 10.89 -13.04 -7.95
CA LYS A 60 10.97 -13.25 -6.50
C LYS A 60 12.40 -13.52 -6.08
N TYR A 61 13.13 -14.34 -6.85
CA TYR A 61 14.55 -14.59 -6.63
C TYR A 61 15.38 -13.30 -6.74
N ALA A 62 15.17 -12.50 -7.80
CA ALA A 62 15.84 -11.22 -7.94
C ALA A 62 15.51 -10.25 -6.80
N LEU A 63 14.25 -10.23 -6.34
CA LEU A 63 13.82 -9.39 -5.23
C LEU A 63 14.43 -9.84 -3.90
N ASP A 64 14.53 -11.15 -3.63
CA ASP A 64 15.22 -11.69 -2.45
C ASP A 64 16.69 -11.31 -2.42
N MET A 65 17.34 -11.39 -3.59
CA MET A 65 18.72 -10.97 -3.76
C MET A 65 18.87 -9.46 -3.50
N GLN A 66 17.98 -8.63 -4.05
CA GLN A 66 17.96 -7.17 -3.81
C GLN A 66 17.76 -6.84 -2.33
N GLN A 67 16.75 -7.44 -1.66
CA GLN A 67 16.49 -7.19 -0.24
C GLN A 67 17.61 -7.67 0.68
N SER A 68 18.41 -8.64 0.25
CA SER A 68 19.52 -9.15 1.06
C SER A 68 20.81 -8.36 0.88
N ASN A 69 21.02 -7.71 -0.28
CA ASN A 69 22.31 -7.11 -0.63
C ASN A 69 22.26 -5.59 -0.85
N LEU A 70 21.07 -4.99 -0.95
CA LEU A 70 20.89 -3.56 -1.16
C LEU A 70 20.28 -2.90 0.08
N GLU A 71 20.52 -1.59 0.19
CA GLU A 71 19.86 -0.74 1.18
C GLU A 71 18.34 -0.74 0.97
N PRO A 72 17.57 -0.57 2.07
CA PRO A 72 16.12 -0.53 2.00
C PRO A 72 15.64 0.57 1.04
N LEU A 73 14.56 0.29 0.31
CA LEU A 73 13.94 1.21 -0.65
C LEU A 73 14.80 1.64 -1.84
N SER A 74 15.92 0.95 -2.11
CA SER A 74 16.72 1.24 -3.29
C SER A 74 15.86 1.37 -4.56
N PRO A 75 16.21 2.25 -5.51
CA PRO A 75 15.43 2.42 -6.76
C PRO A 75 15.18 1.10 -7.50
N MET A 76 16.13 0.16 -7.41
CA MET A 76 16.02 -1.17 -7.99
C MET A 76 14.93 -2.00 -7.31
N THR A 77 14.92 -2.05 -5.98
CA THR A 77 13.91 -2.75 -5.19
C THR A 77 12.52 -2.16 -5.43
N ALA A 78 12.40 -0.83 -5.41
CA ALA A 78 11.14 -0.13 -5.69
C ALA A 78 10.61 -0.42 -7.11
N SER A 79 11.49 -0.44 -8.12
CA SER A 79 11.13 -0.83 -9.49
C SER A 79 10.63 -2.27 -9.58
N SER A 80 11.23 -3.20 -8.81
CA SER A 80 10.81 -4.60 -8.80
C SER A 80 9.40 -4.75 -8.24
N PHE A 81 9.09 -4.10 -7.11
CA PHE A 81 7.74 -4.11 -6.53
C PHE A 81 6.69 -3.53 -7.47
N LEU A 82 7.00 -2.42 -8.14
CA LEU A 82 6.08 -1.84 -9.12
C LEU A 82 5.82 -2.79 -10.29
N SER A 83 6.87 -3.44 -10.80
CA SER A 83 6.75 -4.41 -11.91
C SER A 83 5.83 -5.57 -11.51
N PHE A 84 5.94 -6.07 -10.29
CA PHE A 84 5.02 -7.08 -9.76
C PHE A 84 3.57 -6.60 -9.72
N ALA A 85 3.32 -5.40 -9.22
CA ALA A 85 1.98 -4.84 -9.12
C ALA A 85 1.34 -4.67 -10.52
N GLU A 86 2.11 -4.21 -11.51
CA GLU A 86 1.69 -4.09 -12.91
C GLU A 86 1.41 -5.47 -13.53
N LEU A 87 2.29 -6.46 -13.34
CA LEU A 87 2.09 -7.83 -13.81
C LEU A 87 0.83 -8.46 -13.22
N PHE A 88 0.63 -8.36 -11.91
CA PHE A 88 -0.54 -8.92 -11.24
C PHE A 88 -1.84 -8.25 -11.70
N SER A 89 -1.84 -6.93 -11.89
CA SER A 89 -3.01 -6.23 -12.44
C SER A 89 -3.32 -6.69 -13.86
N TYR A 90 -2.31 -6.81 -14.72
CA TYR A 90 -2.47 -7.30 -16.08
C TYR A 90 -3.09 -8.70 -16.11
N VAL A 91 -2.55 -9.65 -15.34
CA VAL A 91 -3.03 -11.04 -15.34
C VAL A 91 -4.43 -11.17 -14.75
N LEU A 92 -4.76 -10.40 -13.71
CA LEU A 92 -6.12 -10.39 -13.14
C LEU A 92 -7.15 -9.79 -14.12
N GLN A 93 -6.77 -8.78 -14.91
CA GLN A 93 -7.62 -8.21 -15.95
C GLN A 93 -7.82 -9.16 -17.14
N ASP A 94 -6.75 -9.82 -17.61
CA ASP A 94 -6.82 -10.79 -18.70
C ASP A 94 -7.72 -11.99 -18.34
N ARG A 95 -7.62 -12.47 -17.09
CA ARG A 95 -8.51 -13.51 -16.53
C ARG A 95 -9.99 -13.09 -16.62
N ALA A 96 -10.30 -11.85 -16.24
CA ALA A 96 -11.66 -11.34 -16.28
C ALA A 96 -12.21 -11.23 -17.72
N ALA A 97 -11.34 -10.98 -18.71
CA ALA A 97 -11.73 -10.81 -20.10
C ALA A 97 -11.86 -12.13 -20.89
N LYS A 98 -11.00 -13.13 -20.64
CA LYS A 98 -10.86 -14.31 -21.50
C LYS A 98 -11.35 -15.64 -20.90
N GLY A 99 -11.78 -15.67 -19.64
CA GLY A 99 -12.55 -16.78 -19.07
C GLY A 99 -11.90 -18.17 -19.05
N SER A 100 -10.59 -18.36 -19.32
CA SER A 100 -10.00 -19.71 -19.33
C SER A 100 -8.50 -19.85 -18.99
N LEU A 101 -8.26 -20.72 -17.98
CA LEU A 101 -7.31 -21.86 -17.85
C LEU A 101 -5.78 -21.77 -18.08
N GLY A 102 -5.18 -20.63 -18.42
CA GLY A 102 -3.75 -20.61 -18.77
C GLY A 102 -2.75 -20.72 -17.61
N THR A 103 -2.82 -19.85 -16.60
CA THR A 103 -1.90 -19.87 -15.44
C THR A 103 -2.52 -19.09 -14.30
N GLN A 104 -2.68 -19.72 -13.14
CA GLN A 104 -3.31 -19.10 -11.98
C GLN A 104 -2.27 -18.32 -11.18
N ILE A 105 -2.28 -16.99 -11.28
CA ILE A 105 -1.68 -16.19 -10.21
C ILE A 105 -2.63 -16.27 -9.03
N GLY A 106 -2.21 -17.00 -8.01
CA GLY A 106 -2.99 -17.24 -6.80
C GLY A 106 -2.70 -16.24 -5.68
N PHE A 107 -3.50 -16.33 -4.63
CA PHE A 107 -3.29 -15.61 -3.38
C PHE A 107 -1.83 -15.71 -2.88
N ALA A 108 -1.22 -16.89 -2.97
CA ALA A 108 0.14 -17.13 -2.49
C ALA A 108 1.21 -16.25 -3.18
N ASP A 109 1.03 -15.92 -4.46
CA ASP A 109 1.98 -15.09 -5.19
C ASP A 109 1.90 -13.62 -4.80
N LEU A 110 0.68 -13.08 -4.81
CA LEU A 110 0.38 -11.73 -4.34
C LEU A 110 0.79 -11.53 -2.88
N MET A 111 0.38 -12.47 -2.01
CA MET A 111 0.69 -12.45 -0.59
C MET A 111 2.20 -12.53 -0.34
N GLY A 112 2.92 -13.36 -1.11
CA GLY A 112 4.37 -13.45 -1.03
C GLY A 112 5.07 -12.12 -1.34
N VAL A 113 4.60 -11.38 -2.35
CA VAL A 113 5.14 -10.06 -2.69
C VAL A 113 4.71 -9.00 -1.66
N LEU A 114 3.46 -9.05 -1.16
CA LEU A 114 2.99 -8.17 -0.09
C LEU A 114 3.86 -8.32 1.17
N CYS A 115 4.12 -9.55 1.61
CA CYS A 115 4.98 -9.84 2.76
C CYS A 115 6.39 -9.25 2.60
N LYS A 116 6.97 -9.36 1.39
CA LYS A 116 8.27 -8.76 1.06
C LYS A 116 8.21 -7.24 1.06
N GLY A 117 7.12 -6.64 0.57
CA GLY A 117 6.89 -5.19 0.60
C GLY A 117 6.81 -4.65 2.02
N VAL A 118 6.03 -5.29 2.90
CA VAL A 118 5.96 -4.92 4.33
C VAL A 118 7.33 -5.06 5.01
N ARG A 119 8.06 -6.15 4.74
CA ARG A 119 9.44 -6.31 5.25
C ARG A 119 10.36 -5.20 4.77
N GLU A 120 10.19 -4.70 3.54
CA GLU A 120 10.99 -3.60 3.03
C GLU A 120 10.72 -2.29 3.80
N VAL A 121 9.46 -2.01 4.10
CA VAL A 121 9.06 -0.86 4.93
C VAL A 121 9.63 -0.99 6.34
N GLU A 122 9.57 -2.18 6.94
CA GLU A 122 10.16 -2.45 8.26
C GLU A 122 11.67 -2.19 8.28
N ARG A 123 12.38 -2.66 7.25
CA ARG A 123 13.82 -2.40 7.11
C ARG A 123 14.10 -0.91 6.95
N ALA A 124 13.32 -0.21 6.14
CA ALA A 124 13.48 1.23 5.90
C ALA A 124 13.27 2.06 7.17
N LEU A 125 12.32 1.68 8.03
CA LEU A 125 12.06 2.40 9.29
C LEU A 125 13.15 2.20 10.35
N GLN A 126 14.03 1.21 10.19
CA GLN A 126 15.17 0.99 11.08
C GLN A 126 16.40 1.83 10.69
N VAL A 127 16.44 2.36 9.48
CA VAL A 127 17.55 3.18 8.97
C VAL A 127 17.22 4.67 9.18
N PRO A 128 18.19 5.53 9.56
CA PRO A 128 17.98 6.97 9.64
C PRO A 128 17.49 7.54 8.30
N LYS A 129 16.43 8.35 8.32
CA LYS A 129 15.82 8.89 7.11
C LYS A 129 16.69 9.98 6.47
N GLU A 130 17.08 9.78 5.21
CA GLU A 130 17.57 10.87 4.37
C GLU A 130 16.39 11.67 3.81
N PRO A 131 16.56 12.98 3.52
CA PRO A 131 15.48 13.83 2.99
C PRO A 131 14.88 13.33 1.66
N GLY A 132 15.62 12.54 0.87
CA GLY A 132 15.13 11.92 -0.37
C GLY A 132 14.24 10.69 -0.17
N ASP A 133 14.30 10.05 1.00
CA ASP A 133 13.64 8.76 1.26
C ASP A 133 12.12 8.89 1.33
N SER A 134 11.59 10.07 1.68
CA SER A 134 10.15 10.27 1.84
C SER A 134 9.36 9.94 0.57
N ALA A 135 9.89 10.27 -0.62
CA ALA A 135 9.20 10.00 -1.88
C ALA A 135 9.22 8.50 -2.24
N GLN A 136 10.38 7.84 -2.08
CA GLN A 136 10.52 6.40 -2.35
C GLN A 136 9.73 5.57 -1.34
N PHE A 137 9.75 5.97 -0.07
CA PHE A 137 8.95 5.38 1.00
C PHE A 137 7.45 5.49 0.72
N THR A 138 6.98 6.68 0.33
CA THR A 138 5.57 6.89 -0.06
C THR A 138 5.20 6.02 -1.25
N LYS A 139 6.08 5.93 -2.26
CA LYS A 139 5.85 5.07 -3.41
C LYS A 139 5.76 3.59 -3.01
N ALA A 140 6.61 3.13 -2.11
CA ALA A 140 6.56 1.76 -1.60
C ALA A 140 5.26 1.47 -0.84
N LEU A 141 4.81 2.39 0.02
CA LEU A 141 3.50 2.28 0.68
C LEU A 141 2.35 2.24 -0.32
N ALA A 142 2.38 3.11 -1.34
CA ALA A 142 1.37 3.10 -2.39
C ALA A 142 1.34 1.73 -3.12
N ILE A 143 2.51 1.17 -3.48
CA ILE A 143 2.57 -0.15 -4.11
C ILE A 143 1.99 -1.24 -3.19
N ILE A 144 2.27 -1.20 -1.89
CA ILE A 144 1.70 -2.14 -0.92
C ILE A 144 0.17 -2.06 -0.89
N LEU A 145 -0.40 -0.84 -0.88
CA LEU A 145 -1.85 -0.65 -0.95
C LEU A 145 -2.44 -1.17 -2.27
N HIS A 146 -1.71 -1.05 -3.38
CA HIS A 146 -2.12 -1.62 -4.66
C HIS A 146 -2.10 -3.16 -4.64
N LEU A 147 -1.09 -3.77 -4.03
CA LEU A 147 -1.06 -5.23 -3.85
C LEU A 147 -2.23 -5.69 -2.97
N LEU A 148 -2.56 -4.94 -1.92
CA LEU A 148 -3.74 -5.20 -1.10
C LEU A 148 -5.04 -5.06 -1.90
N TYR A 149 -5.16 -4.01 -2.71
CA TYR A 149 -6.29 -3.83 -3.63
C TYR A 149 -6.46 -5.00 -4.61
N LEU A 150 -5.36 -5.56 -5.12
CA LEU A 150 -5.41 -6.73 -6.00
C LEU A 150 -5.78 -8.01 -5.25
N LEU A 151 -5.32 -8.18 -4.01
CA LEU A 151 -5.69 -9.31 -3.15
C LEU A 151 -7.20 -9.35 -2.88
N GLU A 152 -7.86 -8.20 -2.72
CA GLU A 152 -9.33 -8.14 -2.58
C GLU A 152 -10.10 -8.63 -3.81
N LYS A 153 -9.44 -8.77 -4.97
CA LYS A 153 -10.04 -9.34 -6.19
C LYS A 153 -9.86 -10.85 -6.31
N VAL A 154 -9.11 -11.46 -5.39
CA VAL A 154 -8.82 -12.89 -5.39
C VAL A 154 -9.62 -13.55 -4.28
N GLU A 155 -10.30 -14.64 -4.60
CA GLU A 155 -11.01 -15.44 -3.61
C GLU A 155 -10.02 -16.01 -2.57
N CYS A 156 -10.31 -15.78 -1.30
CA CYS A 156 -9.46 -16.18 -0.18
C CYS A 156 -10.21 -17.13 0.75
N THR A 157 -9.53 -18.14 1.27
CA THR A 157 -10.02 -18.93 2.42
C THR A 157 -9.92 -18.11 3.71
N ALA A 158 -10.62 -18.51 4.76
CA ALA A 158 -10.55 -17.84 6.06
C ALA A 158 -9.12 -17.79 6.64
N GLU A 159 -8.30 -18.81 6.37
CA GLU A 159 -6.89 -18.85 6.79
C GLU A 159 -6.04 -17.84 6.00
N GLN A 160 -6.27 -17.71 4.71
CA GLN A 160 -5.61 -16.74 3.84
C GLN A 160 -5.99 -15.31 4.23
N GLU A 161 -7.26 -15.08 4.52
CA GLU A 161 -7.78 -13.80 5.02
C GLU A 161 -7.10 -13.40 6.34
N ARG A 162 -6.93 -14.35 7.26
CA ARG A 162 -6.19 -14.14 8.52
C ARG A 162 -4.73 -13.77 8.26
N LEU A 163 -4.06 -14.42 7.33
CA LEU A 163 -2.66 -14.12 6.97
C LEU A 163 -2.52 -12.72 6.36
N LYS A 164 -3.48 -12.32 5.51
CA LYS A 164 -3.58 -10.96 4.98
C LYS A 164 -3.70 -9.95 6.13
N HIS A 165 -4.67 -10.12 7.03
CA HIS A 165 -4.87 -9.23 8.18
C HIS A 165 -3.65 -9.18 9.10
N GLN A 166 -2.99 -10.30 9.39
CA GLN A 166 -1.78 -10.31 10.20
C GLN A 166 -0.65 -9.48 9.57
N THR A 167 -0.51 -9.54 8.25
CA THR A 167 0.53 -8.81 7.52
C THR A 167 0.23 -7.32 7.45
N VAL A 168 -1.03 -6.95 7.24
CA VAL A 168 -1.49 -5.55 7.28
C VAL A 168 -1.34 -4.97 8.69
N TYR A 169 -1.74 -5.72 9.73
CA TYR A 169 -1.51 -5.32 11.12
C TYR A 169 -0.03 -5.09 11.41
N ARG A 170 0.87 -5.95 10.93
CA ARG A 170 2.32 -5.79 11.09
C ARG A 170 2.81 -4.48 10.46
N LEU A 171 2.32 -4.13 9.27
CA LEU A 171 2.59 -2.85 8.63
C LEU A 171 2.08 -1.67 9.48
N LEU A 172 0.83 -1.73 9.95
CA LEU A 172 0.21 -0.64 10.72
C LEU A 172 0.88 -0.43 12.08
N LYS A 173 1.35 -1.50 12.74
CA LYS A 173 2.09 -1.44 14.00
C LYS A 173 3.37 -0.60 13.90
N CYS A 174 3.98 -0.52 12.73
CA CYS A 174 5.14 0.33 12.49
C CYS A 174 4.81 1.83 12.36
N ALA A 175 3.53 2.20 12.39
CA ALA A 175 3.03 3.56 12.18
C ALA A 175 3.71 4.28 10.99
N PRO A 176 3.74 3.66 9.79
CA PRO A 176 4.47 4.23 8.67
C PRO A 176 3.82 5.54 8.22
N ARG A 177 4.64 6.57 8.03
CA ARG A 177 4.20 7.87 7.52
C ARG A 177 4.92 8.19 6.22
N GLY A 178 4.13 8.37 5.17
CA GLY A 178 4.58 8.81 3.86
C GLY A 178 4.85 10.32 3.82
N LYS A 179 4.84 10.86 2.61
CA LYS A 179 4.95 12.28 2.31
C LYS A 179 3.77 13.01 2.98
N ASN A 180 4.03 14.23 3.45
CA ASN A 180 3.06 15.06 4.18
C ASN A 180 2.51 14.41 5.47
N GLY A 181 3.15 13.37 5.99
CA GLY A 181 2.69 12.68 7.20
C GLY A 181 1.55 11.71 6.97
N PHE A 182 1.22 11.39 5.71
CA PHE A 182 0.11 10.51 5.35
C PHE A 182 0.32 9.10 5.92
N THR A 183 -0.70 8.62 6.63
CA THR A 183 -0.78 7.21 7.04
C THR A 183 -1.28 6.34 5.87
N PRO A 184 -1.16 5.01 5.93
CA PRO A 184 -1.74 4.13 4.91
C PRO A 184 -3.23 4.38 4.69
N LEU A 185 -3.95 4.79 5.73
CA LEU A 185 -5.37 5.13 5.64
C LEU A 185 -5.61 6.42 4.85
N HIS A 186 -4.80 7.48 5.05
CA HIS A 186 -4.85 8.69 4.20
C HIS A 186 -4.62 8.36 2.73
N MET A 187 -3.62 7.52 2.45
CA MET A 187 -3.31 7.11 1.07
C MET A 187 -4.44 6.28 0.45
N ALA A 188 -5.09 5.40 1.22
CA ALA A 188 -6.21 4.60 0.73
C ALA A 188 -7.44 5.42 0.34
N VAL A 189 -7.58 6.63 0.90
CA VAL A 189 -8.68 7.58 0.60
C VAL A 189 -8.28 8.71 -0.35
N ASP A 190 -7.03 8.70 -0.81
CA ASP A 190 -6.47 9.73 -1.67
C ASP A 190 -6.49 9.32 -3.16
N LYS A 191 -6.81 10.25 -4.06
CA LYS A 191 -6.84 10.00 -5.51
C LYS A 191 -5.45 9.86 -6.10
N ASP A 192 -4.48 10.64 -5.59
CA ASP A 192 -3.12 10.67 -6.13
C ASP A 192 -2.38 9.34 -5.91
N THR A 193 -2.80 8.57 -4.89
CA THR A 193 -2.31 7.22 -4.65
C THR A 193 -2.46 6.31 -5.86
N THR A 194 -3.47 6.50 -6.71
CA THR A 194 -3.69 5.73 -7.97
C THR A 194 -2.48 5.74 -8.92
N ASN A 195 -1.68 6.81 -8.91
CA ASN A 195 -0.62 7.03 -9.90
C ASN A 195 0.76 6.62 -9.37
N VAL A 196 1.04 5.31 -9.36
CA VAL A 196 2.32 4.74 -8.88
C VAL A 196 3.33 4.42 -9.99
N GLY A 197 2.84 4.22 -11.22
CA GLY A 197 3.63 3.71 -12.34
C GLY A 197 3.16 4.22 -13.68
N ARG A 198 3.64 3.58 -14.75
CA ARG A 198 3.22 3.90 -16.13
C ARG A 198 1.80 3.39 -16.38
N TYR A 199 1.43 2.28 -15.74
CA TYR A 199 0.14 1.64 -15.92
C TYR A 199 -0.70 1.72 -14.64
N PRO A 200 -2.02 1.96 -14.76
CA PRO A 200 -2.90 1.97 -13.60
C PRO A 200 -3.08 0.56 -13.04
N VAL A 201 -2.68 0.35 -11.80
CA VAL A 201 -2.78 -0.96 -11.13
C VAL A 201 -4.13 -1.10 -10.41
N GLY A 202 -4.50 -0.09 -9.62
CA GLY A 202 -5.70 -0.05 -8.79
C GLY A 202 -6.24 1.37 -8.72
N ARG A 203 -7.54 1.51 -8.45
CA ARG A 203 -8.19 2.83 -8.36
C ARG A 203 -8.41 3.19 -6.91
N PHE A 204 -7.88 4.34 -6.50
CA PHE A 204 -8.11 4.95 -5.21
C PHE A 204 -8.93 6.24 -5.40
N PRO A 205 -9.85 6.58 -4.47
CA PRO A 205 -10.13 5.94 -3.18
C PRO A 205 -10.78 4.55 -3.29
N SER A 206 -10.37 3.61 -2.43
CA SER A 206 -10.90 2.23 -2.46
C SER A 206 -11.56 1.84 -1.14
N LEU A 207 -12.88 1.63 -1.16
CA LEU A 207 -13.65 1.23 0.01
C LEU A 207 -13.15 -0.09 0.62
N GLN A 208 -12.78 -1.07 -0.21
CA GLN A 208 -12.35 -2.38 0.29
C GLN A 208 -11.00 -2.28 1.03
N VAL A 209 -10.06 -1.52 0.47
CA VAL A 209 -8.76 -1.31 1.13
C VAL A 209 -8.93 -0.55 2.43
N VAL A 210 -9.80 0.46 2.46
CA VAL A 210 -10.13 1.22 3.68
C VAL A 210 -10.70 0.30 4.75
N LYS A 211 -11.66 -0.55 4.42
CA LYS A 211 -12.24 -1.52 5.38
C LYS A 211 -11.18 -2.45 5.95
N VAL A 212 -10.33 -3.06 5.11
CA VAL A 212 -9.27 -3.95 5.59
C VAL A 212 -8.28 -3.24 6.51
N LEU A 213 -7.92 -1.98 6.21
CA LEU A 213 -7.04 -1.19 7.08
C LEU A 213 -7.71 -0.91 8.43
N LEU A 214 -8.98 -0.53 8.45
CA LEU A 214 -9.76 -0.28 9.67
C LEU A 214 -9.94 -1.56 10.50
N ASP A 215 -10.28 -2.68 9.86
CA ASP A 215 -10.40 -4.00 10.50
C ASP A 215 -9.07 -4.46 11.13
N CYS A 216 -7.94 -4.01 10.57
CA CYS A 216 -6.60 -4.24 11.13
C CYS A 216 -6.17 -3.21 12.18
N GLY A 217 -7.05 -2.29 12.59
CA GLY A 217 -6.78 -1.31 13.64
C GLY A 217 -6.07 -0.04 13.17
N ALA A 218 -6.23 0.35 11.90
CA ALA A 218 -5.81 1.69 11.47
C ALA A 218 -6.63 2.76 12.19
N ASP A 219 -5.95 3.77 12.73
CA ASP A 219 -6.59 4.87 13.44
C ASP A 219 -7.35 5.80 12.46
N PRO A 220 -8.70 5.86 12.54
CA PRO A 220 -9.53 6.66 11.66
C PRO A 220 -9.34 8.17 11.84
N ASP A 221 -8.80 8.62 12.97
CA ASP A 221 -8.59 10.04 13.30
C ASP A 221 -7.11 10.44 13.29
N SER A 222 -6.26 9.57 12.73
CA SER A 222 -4.85 9.90 12.51
C SER A 222 -4.72 11.22 11.74
N ARG A 223 -3.78 12.08 12.15
CA ARG A 223 -3.57 13.40 11.55
C ARG A 223 -2.33 13.42 10.65
N ASP A 224 -2.44 14.02 9.47
CA ASP A 224 -1.31 14.39 8.61
C ASP A 224 -0.59 15.67 9.10
N PHE A 225 0.37 16.21 8.33
CA PHE A 225 1.09 17.44 8.71
C PHE A 225 0.24 18.71 8.69
N ASP A 226 -0.89 18.72 7.98
CA ASP A 226 -1.86 19.81 7.93
C ASP A 226 -3.04 19.55 8.90
N ASN A 227 -2.88 18.60 9.82
CA ASN A 227 -3.92 18.10 10.73
C ASN A 227 -5.20 17.59 10.03
N ASN A 228 -5.14 17.27 8.74
CA ASN A 228 -6.25 16.57 8.10
C ASN A 228 -6.30 15.14 8.64
N THR A 229 -7.52 14.68 8.91
CA THR A 229 -7.81 13.25 9.13
C THR A 229 -8.16 12.57 7.79
N PRO A 230 -8.14 11.23 7.70
CA PRO A 230 -8.62 10.51 6.52
C PRO A 230 -10.01 10.94 6.07
N LEU A 231 -10.88 11.33 7.01
CA LEU A 231 -12.21 11.84 6.70
C LEU A 231 -12.18 13.18 5.92
N HIS A 232 -11.24 14.07 6.23
CA HIS A 232 -11.04 15.32 5.47
C HIS A 232 -10.63 15.04 4.02
N ILE A 233 -9.69 14.10 3.82
CA ILE A 233 -9.24 13.72 2.47
C ILE A 233 -10.38 13.04 1.69
N ALA A 234 -11.15 12.16 2.34
CA ALA A 234 -12.31 11.51 1.74
C ALA A 234 -13.40 12.53 1.32
N ALA A 235 -13.61 13.58 2.13
CA ALA A 235 -14.52 14.68 1.83
C ALA A 235 -14.06 15.49 0.61
N GLN A 236 -12.78 15.90 0.56
CA GLN A 236 -12.21 16.60 -0.61
C GLN A 236 -12.31 15.76 -1.89
N ASN A 237 -12.17 14.44 -1.78
CA ASN A 237 -12.28 13.52 -2.89
C ASN A 237 -13.72 13.16 -3.28
N ASN A 238 -14.72 13.65 -2.54
CA ASN A 238 -16.15 13.45 -2.79
C ASN A 238 -16.55 11.96 -2.82
N CYS A 239 -16.11 11.17 -1.82
CA CYS A 239 -16.33 9.73 -1.75
C CYS A 239 -17.21 9.31 -0.55
N PRO A 240 -18.55 9.44 -0.65
CA PRO A 240 -19.45 9.23 0.49
C PRO A 240 -19.42 7.80 1.05
N GLY A 241 -19.21 6.78 0.20
CA GLY A 241 -19.11 5.39 0.66
C GLY A 241 -17.89 5.15 1.57
N VAL A 242 -16.77 5.81 1.28
CA VAL A 242 -15.56 5.75 2.11
C VAL A 242 -15.76 6.55 3.40
N MET A 243 -16.40 7.71 3.32
CA MET A 243 -16.74 8.50 4.51
C MET A 243 -17.62 7.72 5.49
N ASN A 244 -18.66 7.03 5.00
CA ASN A 244 -19.52 6.20 5.84
C ASN A 244 -18.72 5.11 6.54
N ALA A 245 -17.82 4.42 5.84
CA ALA A 245 -16.98 3.39 6.45
C ALA A 245 -16.04 3.94 7.53
N LEU A 246 -15.49 5.14 7.34
CA LEU A 246 -14.68 5.81 8.36
C LEU A 246 -15.53 6.18 9.59
N ILE A 247 -16.73 6.72 9.38
CA ILE A 247 -17.65 7.10 10.47
C ILE A 247 -18.12 5.87 11.24
N GLU A 248 -18.46 4.78 10.54
CA GLU A 248 -18.82 3.49 11.14
C GLU A 248 -17.67 2.90 11.97
N ALA A 249 -16.42 3.16 11.57
CA ALA A 249 -15.23 2.78 12.32
C ALA A 249 -14.86 3.75 13.45
N GLY A 250 -15.66 4.81 13.68
CA GLY A 250 -15.50 5.73 14.81
C GLY A 250 -14.80 7.05 14.49
N ALA A 251 -14.61 7.42 13.21
CA ALA A 251 -13.99 8.70 12.85
C ALA A 251 -14.79 9.90 13.38
N HIS A 252 -14.09 10.84 14.02
CA HIS A 252 -14.67 12.10 14.50
C HIS A 252 -14.91 13.08 13.36
N MET A 253 -16.19 13.41 13.10
CA MET A 253 -16.56 14.35 12.03
C MET A 253 -16.25 15.81 12.33
N ASP A 254 -16.06 16.12 13.60
CA ASP A 254 -15.81 17.44 14.15
C ASP A 254 -14.33 17.71 14.41
N ALA A 255 -13.45 16.77 14.08
CA ALA A 255 -12.03 17.03 14.01
C ALA A 255 -11.77 18.21 13.07
N ALA A 256 -11.00 19.18 13.55
CA ALA A 256 -10.62 20.36 12.77
C ALA A 256 -9.19 20.19 12.22
N ASN A 257 -9.00 20.52 10.94
CA ASN A 257 -7.67 20.60 10.35
C ASN A 257 -6.94 21.91 10.72
N ALA A 258 -5.72 22.10 10.22
CA ALA A 258 -4.92 23.31 10.50
C ALA A 258 -5.59 24.62 10.04
N PHE A 259 -6.54 24.53 9.11
CA PHE A 259 -7.36 25.67 8.64
C PHE A 259 -8.64 25.88 9.46
N LYS A 260 -8.80 25.15 10.57
CA LYS A 260 -10.00 25.12 11.41
C LYS A 260 -11.27 24.72 10.68
N LYS A 261 -11.12 23.95 9.60
CA LYS A 261 -12.24 23.40 8.83
C LYS A 261 -12.49 21.97 9.26
N THR A 262 -13.76 21.61 9.36
CA THR A 262 -14.17 20.22 9.56
C THR A 262 -14.27 19.49 8.22
N ALA A 263 -14.26 18.17 8.24
CA ALA A 263 -14.44 17.38 7.01
C ALA A 263 -15.76 17.71 6.29
N TYR A 264 -16.82 18.06 7.04
CA TYR A 264 -18.11 18.45 6.48
C TYR A 264 -18.05 19.76 5.69
N GLU A 265 -17.30 20.76 6.19
CA GLU A 265 -17.12 22.06 5.52
C GLU A 265 -16.30 21.97 4.22
N LEU A 266 -15.58 20.86 4.02
CA LEU A 266 -14.84 20.60 2.79
C LEU A 266 -15.69 19.92 1.70
N LEU A 267 -16.92 19.49 2.01
CA LEU A 267 -17.82 18.88 1.05
C LEU A 267 -18.40 19.92 0.09
N ASP A 268 -18.49 19.56 -1.18
CA ASP A 268 -19.14 20.38 -2.20
C ASP A 268 -20.67 20.47 -1.93
N GLU A 269 -21.24 21.67 -2.00
CA GLU A 269 -22.65 21.96 -1.69
C GLU A 269 -23.63 21.09 -2.50
N LYS A 270 -23.25 20.70 -3.72
CA LYS A 270 -24.07 19.84 -4.59
C LYS A 270 -24.18 18.39 -4.11
N LEU A 271 -23.22 17.93 -3.30
CA LEU A 271 -23.19 16.58 -2.72
C LEU A 271 -23.76 16.55 -1.30
N LEU A 272 -23.63 17.65 -0.55
CA LEU A 272 -24.34 17.85 0.72
C LEU A 272 -25.86 17.64 0.57
N ALA A 273 -26.43 18.14 -0.53
CA ALA A 273 -27.85 17.97 -0.85
C ALA A 273 -28.26 16.52 -1.23
N ARG A 274 -27.28 15.65 -1.53
CA ARG A 274 -27.50 14.24 -1.93
C ARG A 274 -27.01 13.22 -0.89
N SER A 275 -26.21 13.63 0.09
CA SER A 275 -25.53 12.72 1.00
C SER A 275 -26.35 12.40 2.25
N ALA A 276 -26.34 11.12 2.63
CA ALA A 276 -26.96 10.55 3.84
C ALA A 276 -26.17 10.80 5.14
N VAL A 277 -25.05 11.53 5.07
CA VAL A 277 -24.18 11.79 6.23
C VAL A 277 -24.77 12.96 7.01
N GLN A 278 -25.74 12.68 7.87
CA GLN A 278 -26.27 13.70 8.78
C GLN A 278 -25.31 13.87 9.96
N PRO A 279 -24.69 15.06 10.13
CA PRO A 279 -23.69 15.26 11.16
C PRO A 279 -24.22 15.02 12.58
N PHE A 280 -25.51 15.32 12.79
CA PHE A 280 -26.17 15.22 14.09
C PHE A 280 -26.23 13.80 14.67
N ASN A 281 -26.12 12.76 13.84
CA ASN A 281 -26.22 11.39 14.31
C ASN A 281 -24.93 10.87 14.95
N TYR A 282 -23.79 11.55 14.74
CA TYR A 282 -22.48 11.06 15.16
C TYR A 282 -21.69 12.06 16.02
N VAL A 283 -22.23 13.24 16.27
CA VAL A 283 -21.66 14.19 17.25
C VAL A 283 -22.09 13.77 18.66
N SER A 284 -21.13 13.28 19.44
CA SER A 284 -21.38 12.86 20.82
C SER A 284 -21.52 14.06 21.78
N LEU A 285 -22.01 13.82 23.01
CA LEU A 285 -21.98 14.86 24.05
C LEU A 285 -20.54 15.29 24.39
N GLN A 286 -19.58 14.36 24.33
CA GLN A 286 -18.16 14.63 24.59
C GLN A 286 -17.60 15.60 23.55
N CYS A 287 -17.90 15.35 22.27
CA CYS A 287 -17.62 16.22 21.14
C CYS A 287 -18.16 17.66 21.35
N LEU A 288 -19.43 17.79 21.76
CA LEU A 288 -20.03 19.09 22.07
C LEU A 288 -19.35 19.79 23.25
N ALA A 289 -18.98 19.05 24.29
CA ALA A 289 -18.28 19.59 25.46
C ALA A 289 -16.88 20.08 25.10
N ALA A 290 -16.11 19.31 24.31
CA ALA A 290 -14.80 19.71 23.81
C ALA A 290 -14.87 21.01 23.01
N ARG A 291 -15.82 21.11 22.07
CA ARG A 291 -16.06 22.35 21.30
C ARG A 291 -16.47 23.53 22.18
N ALA A 292 -17.26 23.30 23.22
CA ALA A 292 -17.65 24.35 24.15
C ALA A 292 -16.45 24.87 24.96
N LEU A 293 -15.50 23.99 25.33
CA LEU A 293 -14.27 24.38 26.01
C LEU A 293 -13.38 25.23 25.09
N ASP A 294 -13.16 24.81 23.83
CA ASP A 294 -12.34 25.58 22.88
C ASP A 294 -13.00 26.93 22.51
N LYS A 295 -14.29 26.92 22.19
CA LYS A 295 -15.05 28.14 21.84
C LYS A 295 -15.02 29.18 22.95
N ASN A 296 -15.08 28.75 24.21
CA ASN A 296 -15.05 29.65 25.36
C ASN A 296 -13.62 29.85 25.92
N LYS A 297 -12.58 29.26 25.28
CA LYS A 297 -11.17 29.31 25.69
C LYS A 297 -10.96 28.98 27.17
N ILE A 298 -11.69 27.98 27.67
CA ILE A 298 -11.61 27.56 29.07
C ILE A 298 -10.28 26.81 29.26
N PRO A 299 -9.44 27.16 30.25
CA PRO A 299 -8.19 26.45 30.50
C PRO A 299 -8.49 25.04 31.04
N TYR A 300 -8.09 24.01 30.29
CA TYR A 300 -8.30 22.60 30.66
C TYR A 300 -7.00 21.83 30.90
N LYS A 301 -5.86 22.29 30.37
CA LYS A 301 -4.56 21.62 30.52
C LYS A 301 -4.11 21.52 31.98
N GLY A 302 -3.82 20.32 32.45
CA GLY A 302 -3.44 20.01 33.83
C GLY A 302 -4.63 19.89 34.81
N PHE A 303 -5.87 20.12 34.35
CA PHE A 303 -7.09 19.98 35.16
C PHE A 303 -7.88 18.71 34.83
N ILE A 304 -7.56 18.04 33.72
CA ILE A 304 -8.20 16.81 33.26
C ILE A 304 -7.12 15.77 32.91
N PRO A 305 -7.47 14.47 32.81
CA PRO A 305 -6.57 13.44 32.30
C PRO A 305 -6.03 13.77 30.90
N GLU A 306 -4.76 13.44 30.63
CA GLU A 306 -4.08 13.69 29.33
C GLU A 306 -4.84 13.10 28.12
N GLU A 307 -5.51 11.95 28.31
CA GLU A 307 -6.35 11.32 27.29
C GLU A 307 -7.52 12.24 26.84
N LEU A 308 -8.11 12.98 27.78
CA LEU A 308 -9.17 13.94 27.48
C LEU A 308 -8.61 15.25 26.93
N GLU A 309 -7.36 15.60 27.26
CA GLU A 309 -6.68 16.74 26.63
C GLU A 309 -6.46 16.49 25.14
N ALA A 310 -5.97 15.30 24.77
CA ALA A 310 -5.79 14.90 23.37
C ALA A 310 -7.12 14.89 22.60
N PHE A 311 -8.20 14.45 23.25
CA PHE A 311 -9.55 14.52 22.68
C PHE A 311 -10.03 15.96 22.46
N ILE A 312 -9.79 16.87 23.41
CA ILE A 312 -10.16 18.29 23.22
C ILE A 312 -9.29 18.92 22.13
N GLU A 313 -8.00 18.60 22.05
CA GLU A 313 -7.12 19.06 20.96
C GLU A 313 -7.50 18.49 19.59
N LEU A 314 -8.35 17.46 19.54
CA LEU A 314 -8.92 16.96 18.30
C LEU A 314 -9.94 17.96 17.69
N HIS A 315 -10.65 18.70 18.54
CA HIS A 315 -11.82 19.54 18.22
C HIS A 315 -11.48 21.04 18.18
#